data_AF-A0A964U3H9-F1
#
_entry.id   AF-A0A964U3H9-F1
#
_cell.length_a   1.000
_cell.length_b   1.000
_cell.length_c   1.000
_cell.angle_alpha   90.00
_cell.angle_beta   90.00
_cell.angle_gamma   90.00
#
_symmetry.space_group_name_H-M   'P 1'
#
loop_
_entity.id
_entity.type
_entity.pdbx_description
1 polymer ?
#
loop_
_entity_poly.entity_id
_entity_poly.type
_entity_poly.pdbx_seq_one_letter_code
_entity_poly.pdbx_strand_id
1 'polypeptide(L)'
;MSAAQRIAYRWRRALLVVALTLIAVYVWFLFFFWPLDDPMIERFGASIAGTPLMISWTDVSPYLNAAVVLGLLLLIQWLFLRPTRGWSVRMARKARPMMTSLLAAGFMAMLLTVGLIITLLELPNWWASRINDVWYPFAYGVWAAMAGLWLIWAAIFWVYWRQGDRYTQMGRMIRGLVAGSILELLVAAPIQAMNLHKEDCYCARGSYTGLVFGTTVLIWCFGPGLVLLYLREHHRRAALLAPTCDRCGYDLRGSIGHATTCPECGAAIDSTTNRTAT
;
A
#
# COMPACT_ATOMS: atom_id res chain seq x y z
N MET A 1 19.36 -22.08 4.09
CA MET A 1 17.99 -21.50 3.93
C MET A 1 16.99 -22.51 4.48
N SER A 2 16.09 -22.08 5.37
CA SER A 2 15.02 -22.97 5.85
C SER A 2 14.01 -23.31 4.74
N ALA A 3 13.21 -24.36 4.92
CA ALA A 3 12.16 -24.74 3.96
C ALA A 3 11.18 -23.57 3.71
N ALA A 4 10.78 -22.86 4.77
CA ALA A 4 9.94 -21.67 4.69
C ALA A 4 10.57 -20.55 3.85
N GLN A 5 11.88 -20.31 4.00
CA GLN A 5 12.59 -19.30 3.19
C GLN A 5 12.59 -19.64 1.70
N ARG A 6 12.72 -20.93 1.35
CA ARG A 6 12.66 -21.39 -0.05
C ARG A 6 11.26 -21.21 -0.63
N ILE A 7 10.21 -21.56 0.12
CA ILE A 7 8.82 -21.37 -0.31
C ILE A 7 8.52 -19.90 -0.55
N ALA A 8 8.88 -19.01 0.39
CA ALA A 8 8.66 -17.58 0.25
C ALA A 8 9.42 -16.97 -0.95
N TYR A 9 10.65 -17.42 -1.20
CA TYR A 9 11.41 -16.98 -2.37
C TYR A 9 10.74 -17.38 -3.69
N ARG A 10 10.23 -18.62 -3.77
CA ARG A 10 9.47 -19.10 -4.94
C ARG A 10 8.21 -18.28 -5.19
N TRP A 11 7.41 -18.04 -4.15
CA TRP A 11 6.20 -17.23 -4.26
C TRP A 11 6.49 -15.80 -4.74
N ARG A 12 7.57 -15.17 -4.26
CA ARG A 12 7.95 -13.82 -4.73
C ARG A 12 8.38 -13.81 -6.18
N ARG A 13 9.16 -14.80 -6.60
CA ARG A 13 9.56 -14.91 -8.01
C ARG A 13 8.34 -15.17 -8.89
N ALA A 14 7.40 -16.01 -8.43
CA ALA A 14 6.13 -16.22 -9.11
C ALA A 14 5.31 -14.93 -9.23
N LEU A 15 5.14 -14.16 -8.15
CA LEU A 15 4.44 -12.87 -8.17
C LEU A 15 5.07 -11.89 -9.16
N LEU A 16 6.40 -11.76 -9.17
CA LEU A 16 7.10 -10.89 -10.13
C LEU A 16 6.90 -11.36 -11.57
N VAL A 17 7.05 -12.65 -11.83
CA VAL A 17 6.89 -13.21 -13.18
C VAL A 17 5.47 -12.97 -13.65
N VAL A 18 4.45 -13.30 -12.85
CA VAL A 18 3.04 -13.06 -13.17
C VAL A 18 2.79 -11.58 -13.44
N ALA A 19 3.25 -10.69 -12.56
CA ALA A 19 3.09 -9.25 -12.73
C ALA A 19 3.71 -8.74 -14.04
N LEU A 20 4.96 -9.11 -14.32
CA LEU A 20 5.66 -8.72 -15.54
C LEU A 20 5.01 -9.33 -16.79
N THR A 21 4.53 -10.57 -16.73
CA THR A 21 3.84 -11.20 -17.86
C THR A 21 2.53 -10.49 -18.18
N LEU A 22 1.73 -10.11 -17.17
CA LEU A 22 0.48 -9.37 -17.39
C LEU A 22 0.75 -8.01 -18.04
N ILE A 23 1.74 -7.28 -17.55
CA ILE A 23 2.15 -5.99 -18.11
C ILE A 23 2.70 -6.18 -19.53
N ALA A 24 3.54 -7.18 -19.76
CA ALA A 24 4.13 -7.45 -21.07
C ALA A 24 3.08 -7.87 -22.10
N VAL A 25 2.11 -8.70 -21.73
CA VAL A 25 0.99 -9.10 -22.60
C VAL A 25 0.17 -7.88 -23.00
N TYR A 26 -0.09 -6.97 -22.06
CA TYR A 26 -0.80 -5.73 -22.36
C TYR A 26 -0.01 -4.83 -23.31
N VAL A 27 1.28 -4.57 -23.01
CA VAL A 27 2.14 -3.76 -23.87
C VAL A 27 2.24 -4.40 -25.26
N TRP A 28 2.43 -5.71 -25.34
CA TRP A 28 2.45 -6.43 -26.62
C TRP A 28 1.13 -6.29 -27.38
N PHE A 29 -0.02 -6.46 -26.70
CA PHE A 29 -1.33 -6.29 -27.32
C PHE A 29 -1.50 -4.86 -27.89
N LEU A 30 -1.07 -3.84 -27.13
CA LEU A 30 -1.09 -2.45 -27.59
C LEU A 30 -0.25 -2.23 -28.86
N PHE A 31 0.91 -2.86 -28.98
CA PHE A 31 1.78 -2.71 -30.15
C PHE A 31 1.34 -3.53 -31.36
N PHE A 32 0.73 -4.70 -31.16
CA PHE A 32 0.54 -5.69 -32.24
C PHE A 32 -0.87 -5.70 -32.82
N PHE A 33 -1.89 -5.52 -31.99
CA PHE A 33 -3.29 -5.54 -32.43
C PHE A 33 -3.82 -4.16 -32.80
N TRP A 34 -3.05 -3.12 -32.50
CA TRP A 34 -3.53 -1.76 -32.61
C TRP A 34 -2.63 -0.93 -33.54
N PRO A 35 -3.03 -0.70 -34.81
CA PRO A 35 -2.20 -0.01 -35.77
C PRO A 35 -1.92 1.43 -35.33
N LEU A 36 -0.65 1.82 -35.38
CA LEU A 36 -0.10 3.14 -34.99
C LEU A 36 -0.59 4.31 -35.86
N ASP A 37 -1.44 4.04 -36.85
CA ASP A 37 -1.75 4.95 -37.94
C ASP A 37 -3.07 5.73 -37.75
N ASP A 38 -3.93 5.32 -36.81
CA ASP A 38 -5.06 6.17 -36.37
C ASP A 38 -4.46 7.32 -35.51
N PRO A 39 -5.03 8.54 -35.46
CA PRO A 39 -4.55 9.64 -34.63
C PRO A 39 -4.77 9.29 -33.14
N MET A 40 -3.97 8.37 -32.60
CA MET A 40 -4.36 7.51 -31.50
C MET A 40 -3.73 7.89 -30.18
N ILE A 41 -2.83 8.88 -30.15
CA ILE A 41 -2.46 9.58 -28.90
C ILE A 41 -3.73 10.13 -28.21
N GLU A 42 -4.78 10.40 -29.00
CA GLU A 42 -6.12 10.77 -28.55
C GLU A 42 -6.91 9.68 -27.82
N ARG A 43 -6.68 8.41 -28.18
CA ARG A 43 -7.33 7.22 -27.58
C ARG A 43 -6.45 6.49 -26.56
N PHE A 44 -5.13 6.73 -26.57
CA PHE A 44 -4.10 6.04 -25.76
C PHE A 44 -4.12 6.34 -24.24
N GLY A 45 -5.21 6.87 -23.68
CA GLY A 45 -5.34 6.93 -22.22
C GLY A 45 -4.56 8.07 -21.56
N ALA A 46 -4.26 9.14 -22.30
CA ALA A 46 -4.05 10.46 -21.69
C ALA A 46 -5.37 11.10 -21.25
N SER A 47 -6.52 10.47 -21.51
CA SER A 47 -7.76 10.73 -20.80
C SER A 47 -7.65 10.26 -19.34
N ILE A 48 -8.53 10.74 -18.47
CA ILE A 48 -8.78 10.13 -17.14
C ILE A 48 -9.05 8.61 -17.25
N ALA A 49 -9.27 8.07 -18.46
CA ALA A 49 -9.40 6.66 -18.79
C ALA A 49 -8.14 5.78 -18.62
N GLY A 50 -7.00 6.32 -18.14
CA GLY A 50 -5.93 5.51 -17.56
C GLY A 50 -6.22 5.03 -16.13
N THR A 51 -7.36 5.42 -15.56
CA THR A 51 -7.98 4.66 -14.46
C THR A 51 -8.64 3.41 -15.05
N PRO A 52 -8.57 2.23 -14.40
CA PRO A 52 -9.19 0.98 -14.87
C PRO A 52 -10.71 1.02 -15.16
N LEU A 53 -11.36 2.17 -15.00
CA LEU A 53 -12.80 2.28 -14.82
C LEU A 53 -13.53 2.71 -16.08
N MET A 54 -12.89 3.37 -17.04
CA MET A 54 -13.52 3.73 -18.31
C MET A 54 -13.28 2.62 -19.33
N ILE A 55 -13.97 1.50 -19.13
CA ILE A 55 -14.03 0.38 -20.06
C ILE A 55 -14.81 0.85 -21.30
N SER A 56 -14.10 1.06 -22.41
CA SER A 56 -14.76 1.07 -23.72
C SER A 56 -15.30 -0.34 -23.98
N TRP A 57 -16.60 -0.46 -24.26
CA TRP A 57 -17.35 -1.71 -24.45
C TRP A 57 -16.99 -2.50 -25.72
N THR A 58 -15.77 -2.40 -26.21
CA THR A 58 -15.28 -3.34 -27.23
C THR A 58 -14.86 -4.64 -26.54
N ASP A 59 -15.20 -5.79 -27.14
CA ASP A 59 -15.24 -7.11 -26.48
C ASP A 59 -13.95 -7.57 -25.77
N VAL A 60 -12.80 -6.98 -26.09
CA VAL A 60 -11.47 -7.41 -25.60
C VAL A 60 -10.83 -6.43 -24.61
N SER A 61 -11.24 -5.16 -24.62
CA SER A 61 -10.67 -4.07 -23.81
C SER A 61 -10.77 -4.26 -22.27
N PRO A 62 -11.90 -4.73 -21.69
CA PRO A 62 -12.04 -4.81 -20.22
C PRO A 62 -11.06 -5.78 -19.57
N TYR A 63 -10.88 -6.96 -20.18
CA TYR A 63 -10.02 -8.01 -19.62
C TYR A 63 -8.55 -7.61 -19.61
N LEU A 64 -8.12 -6.88 -20.63
CA LEU A 64 -6.76 -6.34 -20.75
C LEU A 64 -6.49 -5.26 -19.71
N ASN A 65 -7.41 -4.33 -19.51
CA ASN A 65 -7.29 -3.30 -18.48
C ASN A 65 -7.25 -3.90 -17.07
N ALA A 66 -8.13 -4.88 -16.80
CA ALA A 66 -8.11 -5.61 -15.54
C ALA A 66 -6.79 -6.37 -15.34
N ALA A 67 -6.25 -6.99 -16.39
CA ALA A 67 -4.96 -7.68 -16.36
C ALA A 67 -3.79 -6.74 -16.02
N VAL A 68 -3.75 -5.53 -16.59
CA VAL A 68 -2.73 -4.52 -16.26
C VAL A 68 -2.83 -4.08 -14.83
N VAL A 69 -4.04 -3.74 -14.37
CA VAL A 69 -4.22 -3.28 -13.00
C VAL A 69 -3.86 -4.37 -12.01
N LEU A 70 -4.25 -5.62 -12.28
CA LEU A 70 -3.78 -6.76 -11.50
C LEU A 70 -2.25 -6.89 -11.56
N GLY A 71 -1.64 -6.74 -12.74
CA GLY A 71 -0.19 -6.75 -12.92
C GLY A 71 0.53 -5.68 -12.10
N LEU A 72 0.03 -4.43 -12.12
CA LEU A 72 0.54 -3.31 -11.33
C LEU A 72 0.34 -3.54 -9.83
N LEU A 73 -0.83 -4.03 -9.40
CA LEU A 73 -1.12 -4.39 -8.01
C LEU A 73 -0.12 -5.44 -7.52
N LEU A 74 0.12 -6.50 -8.29
CA LEU A 74 1.07 -7.55 -7.95
C LEU A 74 2.53 -7.05 -7.96
N LEU A 75 2.89 -6.17 -8.90
CA LEU A 75 4.22 -5.56 -8.97
C LEU A 75 4.50 -4.69 -7.74
N ILE A 76 3.53 -3.89 -7.31
CA ILE A 76 3.65 -3.02 -6.13
C ILE A 76 3.70 -3.88 -4.85
N GLN A 77 2.89 -4.93 -4.75
CA GLN A 77 2.98 -5.91 -3.66
C GLN A 77 4.35 -6.58 -3.62
N TRP A 78 4.88 -6.97 -4.77
CA TRP A 78 6.23 -7.52 -4.88
C TRP A 78 7.30 -6.51 -4.44
N LEU A 79 7.18 -5.25 -4.86
CA LEU A 79 8.10 -4.17 -4.48
C LEU A 79 8.12 -3.96 -2.96
N PHE A 80 6.96 -4.06 -2.31
CA PHE A 80 6.81 -3.99 -0.86
C PHE A 80 7.45 -5.20 -0.15
N LEU A 81 7.31 -6.39 -0.73
CA LEU A 81 7.81 -7.66 -0.17
C LEU A 81 9.29 -7.93 -0.47
N ARG A 82 9.97 -7.07 -1.23
CA ARG A 82 11.36 -7.27 -1.64
C ARG A 82 12.31 -7.24 -0.41
N PRO A 83 12.95 -8.37 -0.05
CA PRO A 83 13.92 -8.38 1.04
C PRO A 83 15.23 -7.75 0.57
N THR A 84 15.86 -6.93 1.42
CA THR A 84 17.15 -6.29 1.12
C THR A 84 18.36 -7.20 1.30
N ARG A 85 18.25 -8.31 2.06
CA ARG A 85 19.12 -9.52 2.09
C ARG A 85 18.75 -10.37 3.30
N GLY A 86 18.28 -11.60 3.10
CA GLY A 86 17.89 -12.52 4.17
C GLY A 86 16.44 -12.35 4.66
N TRP A 87 15.85 -13.45 5.16
CA TRP A 87 14.47 -13.50 5.65
C TRP A 87 14.37 -13.28 7.15
N SER A 88 15.50 -13.11 7.84
CA SER A 88 15.42 -12.63 9.20
C SER A 88 14.93 -11.19 9.10
N VAL A 89 13.67 -10.98 9.46
CA VAL A 89 13.12 -9.66 9.74
C VAL A 89 13.82 -9.17 11.00
N ARG A 90 15.12 -8.91 10.89
CA ARG A 90 15.88 -8.17 11.89
C ARG A 90 15.54 -6.74 11.63
N MET A 91 14.46 -6.28 12.24
CA MET A 91 14.23 -4.86 12.31
C MET A 91 15.27 -4.26 13.24
N ALA A 92 16.36 -3.82 12.62
CA ALA A 92 17.33 -2.99 13.28
C ALA A 92 16.62 -1.72 13.74
N ARG A 93 16.68 -1.43 15.06
CA ARG A 93 16.26 -0.13 15.63
C ARG A 93 16.82 1.06 14.83
N LYS A 94 17.96 0.87 14.16
CA LYS A 94 18.63 1.83 13.28
C LYS A 94 18.89 1.24 11.87
N ALA A 95 17.85 0.90 11.09
CA ALA A 95 18.04 0.58 9.65
C ALA A 95 18.20 1.86 8.80
N ARG A 96 18.27 1.82 7.47
CA ARG A 96 18.02 3.01 6.61
C ARG A 96 16.53 3.07 6.22
N PRO A 97 15.93 4.24 5.96
CA PRO A 97 14.56 4.31 5.44
C PRO A 97 14.47 3.51 4.14
N MET A 98 13.46 2.63 4.04
CA MET A 98 13.14 1.98 2.77
C MET A 98 12.38 3.00 1.92
N MET A 99 13.11 3.69 1.04
CA MET A 99 12.56 4.68 0.12
C MET A 99 11.35 4.14 -0.67
N THR A 100 11.36 2.84 -0.98
CA THR A 100 10.25 2.15 -1.67
C THR A 100 8.95 2.19 -0.88
N SER A 101 8.99 1.99 0.44
CA SER A 101 7.79 2.02 1.28
C SER A 101 7.21 3.44 1.40
N LEU A 102 8.07 4.46 1.43
CA LEU A 102 7.63 5.86 1.46
C LEU A 102 6.97 6.27 0.14
N LEU A 103 7.56 5.88 -0.99
CA LEU A 103 6.98 6.14 -2.32
C LEU A 103 5.62 5.45 -2.47
N ALA A 104 5.50 4.20 -2.02
CA ALA A 104 4.25 3.46 -2.07
C ALA A 104 3.18 4.06 -1.14
N ALA A 105 3.53 4.44 0.09
CA ALA A 105 2.61 5.13 0.99
C ALA A 105 2.16 6.48 0.41
N GLY A 106 3.08 7.25 -0.19
CA GLY A 106 2.76 8.50 -0.85
C GLY A 106 1.80 8.31 -2.02
N PHE A 107 1.96 7.23 -2.78
CA PHE A 107 1.06 6.89 -3.87
C PHE A 107 -0.36 6.58 -3.36
N MET A 108 -0.47 5.82 -2.27
CA MET A 108 -1.76 5.54 -1.62
C MET A 108 -2.43 6.83 -1.14
N ALA A 109 -1.70 7.72 -0.47
CA ALA A 109 -2.24 9.00 0.00
C ALA A 109 -2.68 9.91 -1.16
N MET A 110 -1.96 9.88 -2.28
CA MET A 110 -2.35 10.57 -3.50
C MET A 110 -3.67 10.04 -4.06
N LEU A 111 -3.84 8.72 -4.16
CA LEU A 111 -5.11 8.12 -4.61
C LEU A 111 -6.29 8.57 -3.74
N LEU A 112 -6.15 8.53 -2.42
CA LEU A 112 -7.18 8.98 -1.49
C LEU A 112 -7.51 10.47 -1.65
N THR A 113 -6.48 11.29 -1.86
CA THR A 113 -6.67 12.75 -2.02
C THR A 113 -7.40 13.05 -3.33
N VAL A 114 -6.99 12.40 -4.41
CA VAL A 114 -7.57 12.57 -5.74
C VAL A 114 -9.01 12.07 -5.77
N GLY A 115 -9.27 10.86 -5.27
CA GLY A 115 -10.61 10.29 -5.26
C GLY A 115 -11.58 11.09 -4.38
N LEU A 116 -11.12 11.63 -3.24
CA LEU A 116 -11.91 12.54 -2.42
C LEU A 116 -12.22 13.85 -3.15
N ILE A 117 -11.22 14.49 -3.78
CA ILE A 117 -11.44 15.74 -4.54
C ILE A 117 -12.43 15.51 -5.67
N ILE A 118 -12.25 14.44 -6.44
CA ILE A 118 -13.14 14.09 -7.56
C ILE A 118 -14.58 13.86 -7.04
N THR A 119 -14.72 13.13 -5.93
CA THR A 119 -16.03 12.89 -5.29
C THR A 119 -16.70 14.19 -4.84
N LEU A 120 -15.94 15.15 -4.30
CA LEU A 120 -16.46 16.45 -3.89
C LEU A 120 -16.84 17.33 -5.09
N LEU A 121 -16.10 17.26 -6.20
CA LEU A 121 -16.41 17.96 -7.44
C LEU A 121 -17.67 17.43 -8.14
N GLU A 122 -18.13 16.23 -7.79
CA GLU A 122 -19.39 15.68 -8.28
C GLU A 122 -20.62 16.34 -7.63
N LEU A 123 -20.52 16.82 -6.38
CA LEU A 123 -21.62 17.47 -5.67
C LEU A 123 -22.22 18.67 -6.44
N PRO A 124 -21.42 19.64 -6.93
CA PRO A 124 -21.93 20.74 -7.75
C PRO A 124 -22.02 20.39 -9.25
N ASN A 125 -21.89 19.11 -9.64
CA ASN A 125 -21.84 18.65 -11.03
C ASN A 125 -20.67 19.26 -11.86
N TRP A 126 -19.63 19.77 -11.21
CA TRP A 126 -18.46 20.35 -11.90
C TRP A 126 -17.61 19.29 -12.59
N TRP A 127 -17.56 18.10 -12.02
CA TRP A 127 -16.83 16.97 -12.60
C TRP A 127 -17.32 16.63 -14.02
N ALA A 128 -18.63 16.48 -14.20
CA ALA A 128 -19.22 16.14 -15.50
C ALA A 128 -18.97 17.23 -16.57
N SER A 129 -19.17 18.50 -16.22
CA SER A 129 -18.90 19.62 -17.15
C SER A 129 -17.42 19.66 -17.56
N ARG A 130 -16.47 19.48 -16.63
CA ARG A 130 -15.04 19.55 -16.94
C ARG A 130 -14.55 18.40 -17.81
N ILE A 131 -15.10 17.21 -17.62
CA ILE A 131 -14.78 16.05 -18.47
C ILE A 131 -15.24 16.28 -19.91
N ASN A 132 -16.44 16.83 -20.12
CA ASN A 132 -17.02 16.95 -21.44
C ASN A 132 -16.42 18.09 -22.28
N ASP A 133 -16.02 19.21 -21.66
CA ASP A 133 -15.65 20.42 -22.39
C ASP A 133 -14.17 20.50 -22.84
N VAL A 134 -13.23 19.86 -22.12
CA VAL A 134 -11.78 20.13 -22.30
C VAL A 134 -10.92 18.86 -22.17
N TRP A 135 -11.29 17.80 -22.88
CA TRP A 135 -10.72 16.45 -22.67
C TRP A 135 -9.17 16.38 -22.69
N TYR A 136 -8.48 16.99 -23.66
CA TYR A 136 -7.01 16.87 -23.74
C TYR A 136 -6.23 17.70 -22.71
N PRO A 137 -6.39 19.04 -22.64
CA PRO A 137 -5.63 19.84 -21.69
C PRO A 137 -5.95 19.48 -20.24
N PHE A 138 -7.22 19.16 -19.97
CA PHE A 138 -7.66 18.79 -18.62
C PHE A 138 -6.99 17.51 -18.16
N ALA A 139 -6.91 16.50 -19.02
CA ALA A 139 -6.41 15.21 -18.60
C ALA A 139 -4.88 15.20 -18.38
N TYR A 140 -4.09 15.94 -19.18
CA TYR A 140 -2.68 16.21 -18.83
C TYR A 140 -2.55 16.95 -17.50
N GLY A 141 -3.45 17.93 -17.24
CA GLY A 141 -3.51 18.63 -15.96
C GLY A 141 -3.79 17.71 -14.78
N VAL A 142 -4.71 16.74 -14.93
CA VAL A 142 -5.01 15.73 -13.91
C VAL A 142 -3.80 14.83 -13.65
N TRP A 143 -3.14 14.31 -14.69
CA TRP A 143 -1.94 13.49 -14.52
C TRP A 143 -0.79 14.25 -13.85
N ALA A 144 -0.56 15.50 -14.26
CA ALA A 144 0.43 16.37 -13.63
C ALA A 144 0.07 16.64 -12.15
N ALA A 145 -1.20 16.89 -11.84
CA ALA A 145 -1.67 17.07 -10.47
C ALA A 145 -1.51 15.81 -9.62
N MET A 146 -1.82 14.62 -10.17
CA MET A 146 -1.60 13.32 -9.50
C MET A 146 -0.11 13.09 -9.22
N ALA A 147 0.76 13.33 -10.21
CA ALA A 147 2.21 13.22 -10.02
C ALA A 147 2.72 14.22 -8.97
N GLY A 148 2.24 15.46 -9.01
CA GLY A 148 2.56 16.48 -8.01
C GLY A 148 2.12 16.09 -6.60
N LEU A 149 0.87 15.66 -6.42
CA LEU A 149 0.34 15.16 -5.15
C LEU A 149 1.12 13.96 -4.63
N TRP A 150 1.51 13.04 -5.52
CA TRP A 150 2.34 11.90 -5.16
C TRP A 150 3.70 12.33 -4.59
N LEU A 151 4.39 13.26 -5.26
CA LEU A 151 5.67 13.79 -4.78
C LEU A 151 5.51 14.56 -3.46
N ILE A 152 4.45 15.35 -3.31
CA ILE A 152 4.13 16.08 -2.07
C ILE A 152 3.95 15.08 -0.92
N TRP A 153 3.11 14.06 -1.08
CA TRP A 153 2.88 13.06 -0.03
C TRP A 153 4.13 12.23 0.27
N ALA A 154 4.91 11.87 -0.74
CA ALA A 154 6.18 11.18 -0.55
C ALA A 154 7.17 12.05 0.27
N ALA A 155 7.24 13.36 0.00
CA ALA A 155 8.05 14.30 0.75
C ALA A 155 7.55 14.47 2.20
N ILE A 156 6.24 14.60 2.41
CA ILE A 156 5.63 14.67 3.75
C ILE A 156 5.99 13.42 4.56
N PHE A 157 5.81 12.22 3.98
CA PHE A 157 6.16 10.98 4.66
C PHE A 157 7.66 10.83 4.90
N TRP A 158 8.51 11.31 3.99
CA TRP A 158 9.94 11.36 4.22
C TRP A 158 10.28 12.21 5.45
N VAL A 159 9.75 13.43 5.53
CA VAL A 159 10.01 14.34 6.66
C VAL A 159 9.49 13.72 7.95
N TYR A 160 8.27 13.20 7.93
CA TYR A 160 7.64 12.54 9.08
C TYR A 160 8.43 11.33 9.57
N TRP A 161 8.99 10.55 8.64
CA TRP A 161 9.82 9.39 8.97
C TRP A 161 11.08 9.74 9.76
N ARG A 162 11.62 10.96 9.61
CA ARG A 162 12.83 11.39 10.32
C ARG A 162 12.61 11.78 11.78
N GLN A 163 11.36 12.01 12.22
CA GLN A 163 11.07 12.65 13.51
C GLN A 163 10.94 11.70 14.71
N GLY A 164 10.99 10.36 14.55
CA GLY A 164 10.83 9.48 15.71
C GLY A 164 11.08 7.99 15.46
N ASP A 165 10.60 7.16 16.39
CA ASP A 165 10.70 5.72 16.27
C ASP A 165 9.88 5.21 15.09
N ARG A 166 10.54 4.42 14.23
CA ARG A 166 10.04 4.03 12.90
C ARG A 166 8.80 3.16 12.99
N TYR A 167 8.71 2.33 14.01
CA TYR A 167 7.53 1.51 14.26
C TYR A 167 6.32 2.37 14.51
N THR A 168 6.48 3.37 15.38
CA THR A 168 5.44 4.32 15.71
C THR A 168 5.06 5.13 14.47
N GLN A 169 6.03 5.62 13.69
CA GLN A 169 5.73 6.40 12.50
C GLN A 169 5.06 5.56 11.40
N MET A 170 5.54 4.35 11.11
CA MET A 170 4.90 3.47 10.13
C MET A 170 3.48 3.08 10.57
N GLY A 171 3.29 2.79 11.85
CA GLY A 171 1.98 2.51 12.42
C GLY A 171 1.02 3.70 12.29
N ARG A 172 1.51 4.94 12.51
CA ARG A 172 0.70 6.15 12.31
C ARG A 172 0.36 6.40 10.85
N MET A 173 1.31 6.21 9.93
CA MET A 173 1.06 6.33 8.49
C MET A 173 -0.01 5.34 8.02
N ILE A 174 0.10 4.05 8.38
CA ILE A 174 -0.88 3.04 8.00
C ILE A 174 -2.25 3.31 8.62
N ARG A 175 -2.30 3.71 9.91
CA ARG A 175 -3.57 4.11 10.53
C ARG A 175 -4.20 5.32 9.83
N GLY A 176 -3.40 6.30 9.42
CA GLY A 176 -3.85 7.46 8.65
C GLY A 176 -4.41 7.07 7.29
N LEU A 177 -3.72 6.20 6.55
CA LEU A 177 -4.19 5.68 5.25
C LEU A 177 -5.48 4.87 5.38
N VAL A 178 -5.58 4.00 6.39
CA VAL A 178 -6.81 3.23 6.67
C VAL A 178 -7.95 4.15 7.06
N ALA A 179 -7.72 5.12 7.95
CA ALA A 179 -8.73 6.10 8.34
C ALA A 179 -9.19 6.95 7.15
N GLY A 180 -8.25 7.40 6.31
CA GLY A 180 -8.54 8.14 5.08
C GLY A 180 -9.35 7.31 4.08
N SER A 181 -9.02 6.04 3.92
CA SER A 181 -9.79 5.12 3.07
C SER A 181 -11.22 4.94 3.56
N ILE A 182 -11.42 4.75 4.87
CA ILE A 182 -12.76 4.64 5.47
C ILE A 182 -13.53 5.95 5.27
N LEU A 183 -12.89 7.10 5.51
CA LEU A 183 -13.50 8.41 5.29
C LEU A 183 -13.94 8.60 3.84
N GLU A 184 -13.09 8.25 2.88
CA GLU A 184 -13.41 8.34 1.46
C GLU A 184 -14.60 7.44 1.09
N LEU A 185 -14.64 6.19 1.59
CA LEU A 185 -15.78 5.29 1.38
C LEU A 185 -17.07 5.86 1.99
N LEU A 186 -16.99 6.46 3.19
CA LEU A 186 -18.14 7.07 3.87
C LEU A 186 -18.67 8.29 3.14
N VAL A 187 -17.82 9.07 2.46
CA VAL A 187 -18.22 10.23 1.67
C VAL A 187 -18.72 9.81 0.28
N ALA A 188 -18.03 8.89 -0.37
CA ALA A 188 -18.33 8.47 -1.74
C ALA A 188 -19.61 7.64 -1.85
N ALA A 189 -19.88 6.74 -0.89
CA ALA A 189 -21.07 5.89 -0.90
C ALA A 189 -22.40 6.65 -0.93
N PRO A 190 -22.67 7.65 -0.06
CA PRO A 190 -23.92 8.39 -0.11
C PRO A 190 -24.03 9.26 -1.37
N ILE A 191 -22.94 9.85 -1.86
CA ILE A 191 -22.94 10.65 -3.09
C ILE A 191 -23.32 9.76 -4.29
N GLN A 192 -22.76 8.56 -4.37
CA GLN A 192 -23.11 7.57 -5.39
C GLN A 192 -24.60 7.17 -5.29
N ALA A 193 -25.12 6.96 -4.07
CA ALA A 193 -26.52 6.61 -3.85
C ALA A 193 -27.49 7.75 -4.23
N MET A 194 -27.13 9.01 -3.94
CA MET A 194 -27.93 10.18 -4.32
C MET A 194 -28.05 10.34 -5.85
N ASN A 195 -27.00 9.99 -6.57
CA ASN A 195 -26.96 10.09 -8.04
C ASN A 195 -27.44 8.83 -8.76
N LEU A 196 -27.99 7.81 -8.07
CA LEU A 196 -28.34 6.52 -8.68
C LEU A 196 -29.35 6.64 -9.84
N HIS A 197 -30.21 7.65 -9.81
CA HIS A 197 -31.28 7.86 -10.81
C HIS A 197 -30.84 8.59 -12.08
N LYS A 198 -29.60 9.12 -12.15
CA LYS A 198 -29.09 9.72 -13.38
C LYS A 198 -28.73 8.59 -14.36
N GLU A 199 -29.15 8.68 -15.62
CA GLU A 199 -28.86 7.66 -16.65
C GLU A 199 -27.40 7.66 -17.14
N ASP A 200 -26.53 8.45 -16.50
CA ASP A 200 -25.11 8.51 -16.85
C ASP A 200 -24.38 7.22 -16.45
N CYS A 201 -23.48 6.79 -17.34
CA CYS A 201 -22.55 5.68 -17.10
C CYS A 201 -21.85 5.82 -15.74
N TYR A 202 -21.99 4.81 -14.87
CA TYR A 202 -21.43 4.83 -13.52
C TYR A 202 -19.91 5.02 -13.50
N CYS A 203 -19.22 4.61 -14.57
CA CYS A 203 -17.78 4.77 -14.74
C CYS A 203 -17.32 6.24 -14.82
N ALA A 204 -18.16 7.13 -15.33
CA ALA A 204 -17.84 8.54 -15.45
C ALA A 204 -18.02 9.31 -14.12
N ARG A 205 -18.58 8.65 -13.10
CA ARG A 205 -18.89 9.27 -11.82
C ARG A 205 -17.65 9.38 -10.94
N GLY A 206 -17.54 10.52 -10.29
CA GLY A 206 -16.41 10.82 -9.42
C GLY A 206 -16.41 9.98 -8.15
N SER A 207 -17.58 9.82 -7.56
CA SER A 207 -17.88 9.00 -6.38
C SER A 207 -17.56 7.52 -6.61
N TYR A 208 -17.83 6.97 -7.79
CA TYR A 208 -17.39 5.62 -8.14
C TYR A 208 -15.86 5.50 -8.13
N THR A 209 -15.14 6.50 -8.67
CA THR A 209 -13.67 6.53 -8.64
C THR A 209 -13.15 6.58 -7.19
N GLY A 210 -13.76 7.41 -6.33
CA GLY A 210 -13.44 7.47 -4.91
C GLY A 210 -13.67 6.14 -4.17
N LEU A 211 -14.76 5.43 -4.47
CA LEU A 211 -15.03 4.09 -3.91
C LEU A 211 -13.94 3.09 -4.30
N VAL A 212 -13.51 3.11 -5.56
CA VAL A 212 -12.47 2.21 -6.08
C VAL A 212 -11.12 2.53 -5.43
N PHE A 213 -10.73 3.80 -5.36
CA PHE A 213 -9.47 4.22 -4.75
C PHE A 213 -9.43 3.90 -3.25
N GLY A 214 -10.47 4.27 -2.50
CA GLY A 214 -10.58 3.95 -1.08
C GLY A 214 -10.50 2.45 -0.80
N THR A 215 -11.23 1.63 -1.57
CA THR A 215 -11.20 0.17 -1.42
C THR A 215 -9.83 -0.41 -1.78
N THR A 216 -9.21 0.06 -2.86
CA THR A 216 -7.88 -0.38 -3.31
C THR A 216 -6.83 -0.10 -2.24
N VAL A 217 -6.82 1.11 -1.68
CA VAL A 217 -5.88 1.50 -0.63
C VAL A 217 -6.12 0.68 0.64
N LEU A 218 -7.37 0.40 1.00
CA LEU A 218 -7.71 -0.43 2.17
C LEU A 218 -7.20 -1.86 2.03
N ILE A 219 -7.40 -2.50 0.87
CA ILE A 219 -6.87 -3.83 0.55
C ILE A 219 -5.33 -3.81 0.59
N TRP A 220 -4.71 -2.79 0.01
CA TRP A 220 -3.26 -2.64 0.01
C TRP A 220 -2.67 -2.44 1.40
N CYS A 221 -3.34 -1.70 2.28
CA CYS A 221 -2.91 -1.50 3.66
C CYS A 221 -3.01 -2.77 4.50
N PHE A 222 -3.84 -3.75 4.10
CA PHE A 222 -4.01 -5.00 4.83
C PHE A 222 -2.71 -5.81 4.93
N GLY A 223 -1.92 -5.87 3.85
CA GLY A 223 -0.63 -6.56 3.81
C GLY A 223 0.37 -6.08 4.88
N PRO A 224 0.82 -4.80 4.84
CA PRO A 224 1.71 -4.26 5.86
C PRO A 224 1.05 -4.16 7.24
N GLY A 225 -0.27 -3.99 7.31
CA GLY A 225 -1.03 -4.00 8.56
C GLY A 225 -0.93 -5.33 9.31
N LEU A 226 -1.08 -6.46 8.61
CA LEU A 226 -0.91 -7.80 9.18
C LEU A 226 0.52 -8.02 9.70
N VAL A 227 1.51 -7.57 8.93
CA VAL A 227 2.93 -7.67 9.33
C VAL A 227 3.17 -6.87 10.62
N LEU A 228 2.66 -5.63 10.72
CA LEU A 228 2.74 -4.84 11.94
C LEU A 228 2.03 -5.49 13.13
N LEU A 229 0.87 -6.10 12.91
CA LEU A 229 0.12 -6.80 13.94
C LEU A 229 0.91 -8.02 14.46
N TYR A 230 1.44 -8.82 13.55
CA TYR A 230 2.31 -9.95 13.90
C TYR A 230 3.53 -9.50 14.70
N LEU A 231 4.16 -8.40 14.30
CA LEU A 231 5.32 -7.84 14.99
C LEU A 231 4.97 -7.31 16.37
N ARG A 232 3.84 -6.61 16.50
CA ARG A 232 3.33 -6.16 17.80
C ARG A 232 3.09 -7.36 18.73
N GLU A 233 2.49 -8.43 18.21
CA GLU A 233 2.24 -9.63 18.98
C GLU A 233 3.52 -10.34 19.38
N HIS A 234 4.46 -10.48 18.46
CA HIS A 234 5.77 -11.05 18.73
C HIS A 234 6.52 -10.26 19.83
N HIS A 235 6.53 -8.93 19.75
CA HIS A 235 7.14 -8.08 20.77
C HIS A 235 6.43 -8.20 22.11
N ARG A 236 5.09 -8.29 22.13
CA ARG A 236 4.30 -8.51 23.34
C ARG A 236 4.64 -9.85 23.98
N ARG A 237 4.70 -10.95 23.20
CA ARG A 237 5.07 -12.29 23.69
C ARG A 237 6.50 -12.35 24.19
N ALA A 238 7.45 -11.78 23.45
CA ALA A 238 8.83 -11.66 23.90
C ALA A 238 8.95 -10.85 25.20
N ALA A 239 8.00 -9.95 25.46
CA ALA A 239 7.94 -9.24 26.73
C ALA A 239 7.31 -10.01 27.88
N LEU A 240 6.42 -10.97 27.62
CA LEU A 240 5.84 -11.85 28.62
C LEU A 240 6.76 -13.05 28.93
N LEU A 241 7.52 -13.53 27.93
CA LEU A 241 8.48 -14.63 28.05
C LEU A 241 9.88 -14.15 28.50
N ALA A 242 10.00 -12.87 28.83
CA ALA A 242 11.24 -12.35 29.36
C ALA A 242 11.53 -12.99 30.71
N PRO A 243 12.75 -13.49 30.94
CA PRO A 243 13.09 -14.09 32.21
C PRO A 243 12.92 -13.05 33.33
N THR A 244 12.06 -13.33 34.29
CA THR A 244 11.93 -12.56 35.53
C THR A 244 12.59 -13.32 36.66
N CYS A 245 13.10 -12.62 37.67
CA CYS A 245 13.64 -13.28 38.86
C CYS A 245 12.52 -14.01 39.63
N ASP A 246 12.68 -15.31 39.90
CA ASP A 246 11.68 -16.10 40.62
C ASP A 246 11.41 -15.62 42.05
N ARG A 247 12.37 -14.89 42.65
CA ARG A 247 12.25 -14.39 44.02
C ARG A 247 11.56 -13.04 44.14
N CYS A 248 11.87 -12.09 43.25
CA CYS A 248 11.36 -10.71 43.36
C CYS A 248 10.61 -10.20 42.12
N GLY A 249 10.53 -10.98 41.04
CA GLY A 249 9.84 -10.60 39.80
C GLY A 249 10.59 -9.58 38.92
N TYR A 250 11.84 -9.24 39.25
CA TYR A 250 12.64 -8.28 38.47
C TYR A 250 12.90 -8.77 37.03
N ASP A 251 12.73 -7.91 36.02
CA ASP A 251 12.98 -8.24 34.60
C ASP A 251 14.48 -8.40 34.34
N LEU A 252 14.92 -9.64 34.08
CA LEU A 252 16.33 -9.97 33.87
C LEU A 252 16.80 -9.70 32.44
N ARG A 253 15.97 -9.12 31.54
CA ARG A 253 16.34 -8.86 30.14
C ARG A 253 17.64 -8.07 29.95
N GLY A 254 17.94 -7.14 30.84
CA GLY A 254 19.19 -6.35 30.80
C GLY A 254 20.41 -7.11 31.33
N SER A 255 20.20 -8.24 32.00
CA SER A 255 21.21 -8.99 32.76
C SER A 255 21.53 -10.36 32.14
N ILE A 256 20.85 -10.72 31.04
CA ILE A 256 21.01 -12.01 30.34
C ILE A 256 22.44 -12.13 29.80
N GLY A 257 23.17 -13.15 30.26
CA GLY A 257 24.46 -13.58 29.69
C GLY A 257 25.65 -13.50 30.65
N HIS A 258 25.61 -12.66 31.69
CA HIS A 258 26.75 -12.49 32.61
C HIS A 258 26.39 -12.32 34.10
N ALA A 259 25.13 -12.06 34.46
CA ALA A 259 24.75 -11.91 35.86
C ALA A 259 24.51 -13.28 36.52
N THR A 260 25.30 -13.60 37.56
CA THR A 260 25.07 -14.77 38.42
C THR A 260 24.04 -14.49 39.51
N THR A 261 23.75 -13.21 39.79
CA THR A 261 22.80 -12.77 40.82
C THR A 261 21.86 -11.69 40.28
N CYS A 262 20.64 -11.65 40.82
CA CYS A 262 19.66 -10.62 40.52
C CYS A 262 20.14 -9.26 41.07
N PRO A 263 20.13 -8.18 40.28
CA PRO A 263 20.63 -6.88 40.72
C PRO A 263 19.75 -6.20 41.78
N GLU A 264 18.47 -6.56 41.90
CA GLU A 264 17.57 -6.03 42.93
C GLU A 264 17.69 -6.79 44.25
N CYS A 265 17.48 -8.12 44.22
CA CYS A 265 17.36 -8.90 45.45
C CYS A 265 18.60 -9.74 45.81
N GLY A 266 19.63 -9.75 44.96
CA GLY A 266 20.83 -10.55 45.14
C GLY A 266 20.66 -12.06 44.99
N ALA A 267 19.44 -12.55 44.70
CA ALA A 267 19.20 -13.99 44.54
C ALA A 267 20.01 -14.56 43.37
N ALA A 268 20.58 -15.75 43.55
CA ALA A 268 21.28 -16.44 42.47
C ALA A 268 20.32 -16.74 41.31
N ILE A 269 20.75 -16.45 40.07
CA ILE A 269 19.97 -16.73 38.87
C ILE A 269 20.38 -18.12 38.38
N ASP A 270 19.45 -19.08 38.40
CA ASP A 270 19.75 -20.42 37.92
C ASP A 270 19.91 -20.42 36.39
N SER A 271 21.14 -20.63 35.94
CA SER A 271 21.49 -20.62 34.51
C SER A 271 20.90 -21.80 33.73
N THR A 272 20.39 -22.83 34.42
CA THR A 272 19.81 -24.02 33.78
C THR A 272 18.41 -23.79 33.23
N THR A 273 17.60 -22.92 33.85
CA THR A 273 16.24 -22.59 33.39
C THR A 273 16.23 -21.76 32.09
N ASN A 274 17.35 -21.11 31.76
CA ASN A 274 17.47 -20.22 30.59
C ASN A 274 17.80 -20.93 29.26
N ARG A 275 18.09 -22.23 29.24
CA ARG A 275 18.48 -22.94 28.00
C ARG A 275 17.32 -23.51 27.18
N THR A 276 16.11 -23.54 27.70
CA THR A 276 14.94 -24.15 27.04
C THR A 276 14.08 -23.17 26.24
N ALA A 277 14.43 -21.88 26.22
CA ALA A 277 13.62 -20.82 25.58
C ALA A 277 14.14 -20.34 24.21
N THR A 278 15.20 -20.95 23.64
CA THR A 278 15.79 -20.56 22.35
C THR A 278 15.25 -21.35 21.16
#